data_AF-I0YKB2-F1
#
_entry.id   AF-I0YKB2-F1
#
_cell.length_a   1.000
_cell.length_b   1.000
_cell.length_c   1.000
_cell.angle_alpha   90.00
_cell.angle_beta   90.00
_cell.angle_gamma   90.00
#
_symmetry.space_group_name_H-M   'P 1'
#
loop_
_entity.id
_entity.type
_entity.pdbx_description
1 polymer ?
#
loop_
_entity_poly.entity_id
_entity_poly.type
_entity_poly.pdbx_seq_one_letter_code
_entity_poly.pdbx_strand_id
1 'polypeptide(L)'
;MEEHDNRAGGQGRTAVAFPPDVWRIIAGHLTLNEWARISGTCKTTWQLQLDELHLTWRQGLHAADRQYLGSLKAATIVLLSARTRPHSTAEVISLNSAIVWLLRSAANLDYLFLRTQELRCMPHLAQLRHLQLSLREDFRAVAQSLSNLKNLETLPLDQAHRVSPDEEADFDLTGIDKLQTVMLTNVVPASLLLPRGAELRPPAVSERPAQCHSSVQLTQPSQIKVWTPLRIMAITGPGLE
;
A
#
# COMPACT_ATOMS: atom_id res chain seq x y z
N MET A 1 69.75 -10.15 -25.80
CA MET A 1 68.63 -10.64 -24.98
C MET A 1 68.15 -9.42 -24.21
N GLU A 2 67.37 -8.59 -24.89
CA GLU A 2 66.85 -7.32 -24.38
C GLU A 2 65.36 -7.54 -24.05
N GLU A 3 65.05 -7.48 -22.77
CA GLU A 3 63.72 -7.67 -22.22
C GLU A 3 63.08 -6.28 -22.11
N HIS A 4 62.23 -5.94 -23.07
CA HIS A 4 61.48 -4.68 -23.08
C HIS A 4 60.31 -4.77 -22.09
N ASP A 5 60.53 -4.21 -20.90
CA ASP A 5 59.53 -4.04 -19.83
C ASP A 5 58.51 -2.96 -20.24
N ASN A 6 57.40 -3.41 -20.82
CA ASN A 6 56.31 -2.57 -21.33
C ASN A 6 55.29 -2.32 -20.20
N ARG A 7 55.68 -1.50 -19.21
CA ARG A 7 54.77 -1.02 -18.15
C ARG A 7 53.83 0.04 -18.72
N ALA A 8 52.69 -0.41 -19.23
CA ALA A 8 51.55 0.45 -19.52
C ALA A 8 51.10 1.16 -18.24
N GLY A 9 51.39 2.45 -18.13
CA GLY A 9 50.90 3.33 -17.07
C GLY A 9 49.37 3.45 -17.16
N GLY A 10 48.67 2.61 -16.41
CA GLY A 10 47.24 2.72 -16.21
C GLY A 10 46.94 4.01 -15.46
N GLN A 11 46.63 5.09 -16.20
CA GLN A 11 46.05 6.30 -15.63
C GLN A 11 44.79 5.90 -14.86
N GLY A 12 44.88 5.94 -13.53
CA GLY A 12 43.79 5.62 -12.63
C GLY A 12 42.61 6.53 -12.93
N ARG A 13 41.59 6.00 -13.61
CA ARG A 13 40.31 6.67 -13.77
C ARG A 13 39.73 6.88 -12.38
N THR A 14 39.77 8.11 -11.90
CA THR A 14 39.05 8.53 -10.71
C THR A 14 37.56 8.42 -11.02
N ALA A 15 36.91 7.39 -10.48
CA ALA A 15 35.47 7.23 -10.60
C ALA A 15 34.80 8.43 -9.91
N VAL A 16 34.14 9.27 -10.68
CA VAL A 16 33.35 10.38 -10.14
C VAL A 16 32.10 9.79 -9.51
N ALA A 17 31.99 9.87 -8.19
CA ALA A 17 30.80 9.44 -7.45
C ALA A 17 29.90 10.64 -7.17
N PHE A 18 28.60 10.51 -7.45
CA PHE A 18 27.63 11.53 -7.09
C PHE A 18 27.40 11.57 -5.57
N PRO A 19 27.14 12.77 -4.99
CA PRO A 19 26.72 12.92 -3.60
C PRO A 19 25.41 12.16 -3.29
N PRO A 20 25.17 11.75 -2.02
CA PRO A 20 23.94 11.06 -1.63
C PRO A 20 22.64 11.79 -1.98
N ASP A 21 22.60 13.11 -1.87
CA ASP A 21 21.39 13.90 -2.17
C ASP A 21 21.01 13.82 -3.66
N VAL A 22 22.00 13.81 -4.54
CA VAL A 22 21.79 13.66 -5.99
C VAL A 22 21.26 12.26 -6.29
N TRP A 23 21.78 11.23 -5.64
CA TRP A 23 21.26 9.87 -5.77
C TRP A 23 19.82 9.75 -5.26
N ARG A 24 19.42 10.48 -4.22
CA ARG A 24 18.02 10.53 -3.75
C ARG A 24 17.09 11.10 -4.80
N ILE A 25 17.48 12.19 -5.46
CA ILE A 25 16.71 12.77 -6.56
C ILE A 25 16.61 11.79 -7.72
N ILE A 26 17.74 11.21 -8.15
CA ILE A 26 17.76 10.22 -9.25
C ILE A 26 16.86 9.03 -8.90
N ALA A 27 17.01 8.46 -7.70
CA ALA A 27 16.25 7.30 -7.26
C ALA A 27 14.74 7.55 -7.25
N GLY A 28 14.30 8.75 -6.87
CA GLY A 28 12.88 9.14 -6.92
C GLY A 28 12.29 9.17 -8.34
N HIS A 29 13.13 9.22 -9.37
CA HIS A 29 12.72 9.17 -10.78
C HIS A 29 12.86 7.78 -11.42
N LEU A 30 13.47 6.81 -10.75
CA LEU A 30 13.68 5.48 -11.30
C LEU A 30 12.49 4.57 -11.03
N THR A 31 12.16 3.73 -12.00
CA THR A 31 11.28 2.59 -11.78
C THR A 31 11.94 1.57 -10.85
N LEU A 32 11.13 0.70 -10.21
CA LEU A 32 11.68 -0.37 -9.37
C LEU A 32 12.73 -1.21 -10.10
N ASN A 33 12.48 -1.56 -11.36
CA ASN A 33 13.41 -2.39 -12.14
C ASN A 33 14.72 -1.65 -12.42
N GLU A 34 14.66 -0.35 -12.72
CA GLU A 34 15.85 0.47 -12.89
C GLU A 34 16.61 0.60 -11.57
N TRP A 35 15.90 0.86 -10.47
CA TRP A 35 16.49 0.93 -9.14
C TRP A 35 17.14 -0.40 -8.75
N ALA A 36 16.46 -1.54 -8.91
CA ALA A 36 17.00 -2.86 -8.62
C ALA A 36 18.31 -3.11 -9.40
N ARG A 37 18.35 -2.75 -10.69
CA ARG A 37 19.56 -2.88 -11.52
C ARG A 37 20.71 -2.02 -11.05
N ILE A 38 20.45 -0.80 -10.54
CA ILE A 38 21.51 0.10 -10.08
C ILE A 38 21.83 -0.02 -8.59
N SER A 39 20.92 -0.57 -7.80
CA SER A 39 21.06 -0.75 -6.36
C SER A 39 22.18 -1.77 -6.11
N GLY A 40 23.24 -1.33 -5.44
CA GLY A 40 24.42 -2.15 -5.19
C GLY A 40 25.52 -2.04 -6.25
N THR A 41 25.34 -1.23 -7.30
CA THR A 41 26.44 -0.90 -8.21
C THR A 41 27.51 -0.03 -7.52
N CYS A 42 27.12 0.70 -6.48
CA CYS A 42 28.06 1.37 -5.58
C CYS A 42 27.55 1.44 -4.13
N LYS A 43 28.47 1.70 -3.19
CA LYS A 43 28.17 1.82 -1.76
C LYS A 43 27.08 2.85 -1.46
N THR A 44 27.07 3.98 -2.16
CA THR A 44 26.07 5.05 -1.96
C THR A 44 24.67 4.58 -2.34
N THR A 45 24.51 3.90 -3.49
CA THR A 45 23.20 3.34 -3.90
C THR A 45 22.70 2.24 -2.96
N TRP A 46 23.59 1.51 -2.30
CA TRP A 46 23.22 0.48 -1.32
C TRP A 46 22.79 1.05 0.05
N GLN A 47 23.32 2.22 0.41
CA GLN A 47 23.05 2.89 1.69
C GLN A 47 21.94 3.93 1.60
N LEU A 48 21.39 4.15 0.42
CA LEU A 48 20.35 5.15 0.20
C LEU A 48 19.07 4.73 0.93
N GLN A 49 18.59 5.59 1.83
CA GLN A 49 17.23 5.51 2.32
C GLN A 49 16.33 6.24 1.34
N LEU A 50 15.34 5.53 0.82
CA LEU A 50 14.26 6.13 0.06
C LEU A 50 13.17 6.49 1.07
N ASP A 51 12.70 7.73 1.01
CA ASP A 51 11.58 8.24 1.82
C ASP A 51 10.24 7.80 1.21
N GLU A 52 10.24 7.47 -0.08
CA GLU A 52 9.05 7.04 -0.81
C GLU A 52 9.44 6.04 -1.91
N LEU A 53 8.71 4.94 -1.98
CA LEU A 53 8.93 3.85 -2.93
C LEU A 53 7.62 3.52 -3.65
N HIS A 54 7.58 3.86 -4.94
CA HIS A 54 6.45 3.54 -5.82
C HIS A 54 6.70 2.20 -6.52
N LEU A 55 5.91 1.19 -6.14
CA LEU A 55 5.97 -0.16 -6.68
C LEU A 55 4.75 -0.44 -7.56
N THR A 56 4.89 -0.26 -8.87
CA THR A 56 3.85 -0.68 -9.82
C THR A 56 4.12 -2.10 -10.31
N TRP A 57 3.28 -3.05 -9.91
CA TRP A 57 3.36 -4.44 -10.36
C TRP A 57 2.61 -4.61 -11.68
N ARG A 58 3.36 -4.73 -12.78
CA ARG A 58 2.79 -4.90 -14.13
C ARG A 58 3.07 -6.26 -14.79
N GLN A 59 4.13 -7.00 -14.44
CA GLN A 59 4.52 -8.22 -15.19
C GLN A 59 5.14 -9.34 -14.35
N GLY A 60 4.88 -9.40 -13.04
CA GLY A 60 5.46 -10.43 -12.15
C GLY A 60 6.88 -10.07 -11.71
N LEU A 61 7.20 -10.28 -10.43
CA LEU A 61 8.59 -10.23 -9.97
C LEU A 61 9.31 -11.51 -10.41
N HIS A 62 10.43 -11.36 -11.09
CA HIS A 62 11.37 -12.47 -11.22
C HIS A 62 12.04 -12.72 -9.86
N ALA A 63 12.48 -13.96 -9.62
CA ALA A 63 13.16 -14.32 -8.38
C ALA A 63 14.37 -13.41 -8.06
N ALA A 64 15.02 -12.86 -9.10
CA ALA A 64 16.12 -11.90 -8.98
C ALA A 64 15.72 -10.60 -8.27
N ASP A 65 14.50 -10.12 -8.48
CA ASP A 65 14.02 -8.86 -7.90
C ASP A 65 13.87 -8.94 -6.37
N ARG A 66 13.66 -10.16 -5.82
CA ARG A 66 13.56 -10.40 -4.37
C ARG A 66 14.87 -10.11 -3.63
N GLN A 67 16.02 -10.32 -4.26
CA GLN A 67 17.31 -10.11 -3.59
C GLN A 67 17.59 -8.62 -3.33
N TYR A 68 17.16 -7.74 -4.24
CA TYR A 68 17.37 -6.29 -4.16
C TYR A 68 16.45 -5.60 -3.14
N LEU A 69 15.24 -6.12 -2.97
CA LEU A 69 14.29 -5.57 -2.00
C LEU A 69 14.72 -5.79 -0.55
N GLY A 70 15.54 -6.81 -0.27
CA GLY A 70 16.01 -7.13 1.09
C GLY A 70 17.03 -6.13 1.65
N SER A 71 17.64 -5.30 0.79
CA SER A 71 18.58 -4.25 1.20
C SER A 71 17.93 -2.87 1.36
N LEU A 72 16.65 -2.73 0.99
CA LEU A 72 15.91 -1.49 1.16
C LEU A 72 15.70 -1.21 2.66
N LYS A 73 16.55 -0.36 3.22
CA LYS A 73 16.27 0.37 4.48
C LYS A 73 15.34 1.56 4.23
N ALA A 74 14.42 1.40 3.28
CA ALA A 74 13.49 2.44 2.87
C ALA A 74 12.46 2.63 3.98
N ALA A 75 12.31 3.90 4.38
CA ALA A 75 11.34 4.34 5.35
C ALA A 75 10.20 5.05 4.62
N THR A 76 9.11 5.17 5.35
CA THR A 76 8.00 6.08 5.16
C THR A 76 6.89 5.69 4.21
N ILE A 77 7.07 5.48 2.90
CA ILE A 77 5.90 5.25 2.01
C ILE A 77 6.16 4.15 0.99
N VAL A 78 5.38 3.06 1.02
CA VAL A 78 5.34 2.08 -0.07
C VAL A 78 4.01 2.21 -0.79
N LEU A 79 4.04 2.49 -2.10
CA LEU A 79 2.88 2.54 -2.98
C LEU A 79 2.86 1.30 -3.87
N LEU A 80 2.16 0.26 -3.45
CA LEU A 80 2.03 -0.97 -4.22
C LEU A 80 0.77 -0.90 -5.10
N SER A 81 0.91 -0.90 -6.42
CA SER A 81 -0.21 -1.00 -7.36
C SER A 81 -0.09 -2.23 -8.25
N ALA A 82 -0.87 -3.27 -7.95
CA ALA A 82 -0.99 -4.46 -8.80
C ALA A 82 -2.22 -4.34 -9.71
N ARG A 83 -2.00 -4.02 -10.99
CA ARG A 83 -3.09 -3.83 -11.96
C ARG A 83 -3.44 -5.09 -12.76
N THR A 84 -2.55 -6.08 -12.80
CA THR A 84 -2.79 -7.33 -13.51
C THR A 84 -3.76 -8.19 -12.72
N ARG A 85 -4.83 -8.65 -13.37
CA ARG A 85 -5.61 -9.77 -12.82
C ARG A 85 -4.69 -10.98 -12.84
N PRO A 86 -4.30 -11.55 -11.69
CA PRO A 86 -3.57 -12.80 -11.72
C PRO A 86 -4.42 -13.82 -12.48
N HIS A 87 -3.83 -14.47 -13.48
CA HIS A 87 -4.53 -15.42 -14.34
C HIS A 87 -4.66 -16.79 -13.68
N SER A 88 -3.95 -17.00 -12.56
CA SER A 88 -3.98 -18.22 -11.78
C SER A 88 -3.90 -17.95 -10.28
N THR A 89 -4.43 -18.87 -9.48
CA THR A 89 -4.31 -18.87 -8.03
C THR A 89 -2.84 -18.87 -7.57
N ALA A 90 -1.94 -19.47 -8.34
CA ALA A 90 -0.51 -19.49 -8.03
C ALA A 90 0.12 -18.07 -8.08
N GLU A 91 -0.30 -17.24 -9.04
CA GLU A 91 0.15 -15.84 -9.14
C GLU A 91 -0.36 -15.00 -7.97
N VAL A 92 -1.63 -15.19 -7.55
CA VAL A 92 -2.20 -14.54 -6.36
C VAL A 92 -1.36 -14.85 -5.11
N ILE A 93 -1.07 -16.13 -4.90
CA ILE A 93 -0.31 -16.60 -3.73
C ILE A 93 1.11 -16.02 -3.76
N SER A 94 1.76 -16.03 -4.93
CA SER A 94 3.11 -15.46 -5.11
C SER A 94 3.14 -13.97 -4.83
N LEU A 95 2.15 -13.20 -5.32
CA LEU A 95 2.04 -11.77 -5.08
C LEU A 95 1.79 -11.46 -3.59
N ASN A 96 0.83 -12.15 -2.95
CA ASN A 96 0.57 -11.97 -1.52
C ASN A 96 1.82 -12.28 -0.69
N SER A 97 2.53 -13.36 -1.02
CA SER A 97 3.78 -13.73 -0.34
C SER A 97 4.87 -12.67 -0.54
N ALA A 98 4.99 -12.11 -1.74
CA ALA A 98 5.96 -11.06 -2.04
C ALA A 98 5.64 -9.76 -1.30
N ILE A 99 4.36 -9.35 -1.24
CA ILE A 99 3.91 -8.19 -0.47
C ILE A 99 4.18 -8.39 1.01
N VAL A 100 3.77 -9.53 1.58
CA VAL A 100 4.00 -9.86 3.01
C VAL A 100 5.48 -9.86 3.34
N TRP A 101 6.31 -10.45 2.48
CA TRP A 101 7.75 -10.47 2.65
C TRP A 101 8.35 -9.06 2.60
N LEU A 102 7.96 -8.24 1.61
CA LEU A 102 8.44 -6.86 1.48
C LEU A 102 8.07 -6.00 2.69
N LEU A 103 6.82 -6.10 3.13
CA LEU A 103 6.33 -5.36 4.29
C LEU A 103 7.05 -5.77 5.58
N ARG A 104 7.41 -7.05 5.74
CA ARG A 104 8.20 -7.53 6.89
C ARG A 104 9.62 -6.97 6.92
N SER A 105 10.22 -6.71 5.77
CA SER A 105 11.57 -6.12 5.68
C SER A 105 11.59 -4.61 5.97
N ALA A 106 10.44 -3.95 5.92
CA ALA A 106 10.32 -2.50 6.08
C ALA A 106 10.17 -2.08 7.56
N ALA A 107 11.24 -2.26 8.35
CA ALA A 107 11.23 -2.04 9.81
C ALA A 107 10.87 -0.62 10.27
N ASN A 108 11.00 0.38 9.38
CA ASN A 108 10.72 1.79 9.67
C ASN A 108 9.51 2.33 8.88
N LEU A 109 8.62 1.46 8.42
CA LEU A 109 7.43 1.84 7.66
C LEU A 109 6.37 2.43 8.60
N ASP A 110 6.22 3.75 8.62
CA ASP A 110 5.16 4.43 9.39
C ASP A 110 3.89 4.66 8.56
N TYR A 111 4.01 4.81 7.23
CA TYR A 111 2.90 4.97 6.30
C TYR A 111 2.93 3.91 5.18
N LEU A 112 1.76 3.33 4.88
CA LEU A 112 1.61 2.36 3.80
C LEU A 112 0.37 2.71 2.98
N PHE A 113 0.56 2.86 1.67
CA PHE A 113 -0.58 2.87 0.75
C PHE A 113 -0.49 1.65 -0.17
N LEU A 114 -1.48 0.78 -0.05
CA LEU A 114 -1.53 -0.46 -0.81
C LEU A 114 -2.77 -0.47 -1.68
N ARG A 115 -2.58 -0.58 -2.99
CA ARG A 115 -3.63 -0.81 -3.97
C ARG A 115 -3.42 -2.16 -4.66
N THR A 116 -4.22 -3.15 -4.27
CA THR A 116 -4.14 -4.50 -4.84
C THR A 116 -5.52 -5.03 -5.19
N GLN A 117 -5.58 -6.14 -5.92
CA GLN A 117 -6.85 -6.78 -6.23
C GLN A 117 -7.42 -7.49 -5.02
N GLU A 118 -6.62 -8.39 -4.48
CA GLU A 118 -6.89 -9.19 -3.29
C GLU A 118 -5.71 -9.01 -2.32
N LEU A 119 -6.01 -9.06 -1.02
CA LEU A 119 -5.02 -9.19 0.03
C LEU A 119 -5.55 -10.17 1.07
N ARG A 120 -4.84 -11.28 1.28
CA ARG A 120 -5.33 -12.35 2.17
C ARG A 120 -5.13 -12.06 3.64
N CYS A 121 -4.03 -11.39 3.97
CA CYS A 121 -3.74 -11.01 5.34
C CYS A 121 -2.77 -9.82 5.38
N MET A 122 -2.89 -9.03 6.44
CA MET A 122 -1.89 -8.05 6.82
C MET A 122 -0.80 -8.71 7.66
N PRO A 123 0.48 -8.52 7.32
CA PRO A 123 1.56 -8.91 8.20
C PRO A 123 1.54 -8.08 9.49
N HIS A 124 2.19 -8.58 10.53
CA HIS A 124 2.40 -7.81 11.75
C HIS A 124 3.39 -6.68 11.48
N LEU A 125 2.90 -5.44 11.45
CA LEU A 125 3.67 -4.22 11.24
C LEU A 125 3.53 -3.34 12.48
N ALA A 126 4.28 -3.67 13.53
CA ALA A 126 4.18 -2.98 14.82
C ALA A 126 4.53 -1.49 14.72
N GLN A 127 5.30 -1.07 13.74
CA GLN A 127 5.71 0.33 13.54
C GLN A 127 4.70 1.18 12.74
N LEU A 128 3.74 0.55 12.04
CA LEU A 128 2.88 1.24 11.08
C LEU A 128 1.84 2.09 11.81
N ARG A 129 1.79 3.39 11.47
CA ARG A 129 0.86 4.38 12.05
C ARG A 129 -0.25 4.74 11.07
N HIS A 130 0.02 4.68 9.77
CA HIS A 130 -0.93 5.08 8.75
C HIS A 130 -1.05 3.98 7.67
N LEU A 131 -2.25 3.49 7.44
CA LEU A 131 -2.52 2.48 6.42
C LEU A 131 -3.68 2.96 5.54
N GLN A 132 -3.40 3.23 4.28
CA GLN A 132 -4.42 3.38 3.26
C GLN A 132 -4.47 2.12 2.40
N LEU A 133 -5.62 1.44 2.39
CA LEU A 133 -5.79 0.18 1.69
C LEU A 133 -6.92 0.31 0.66
N SER A 134 -6.57 0.12 -0.61
CA SER A 134 -7.50 0.14 -1.74
C SER A 134 -7.57 -1.26 -2.35
N LEU A 135 -8.66 -1.98 -2.10
CA LEU A 135 -8.88 -3.32 -2.65
C LEU A 135 -9.86 -3.28 -3.82
N ARG A 136 -9.63 -4.15 -4.80
CA ARG A 136 -10.57 -4.32 -5.91
C ARG A 136 -11.69 -5.29 -5.54
N GLU A 137 -11.33 -6.33 -4.80
CA GLU A 137 -12.21 -7.41 -4.36
C GLU A 137 -12.62 -7.17 -2.89
N ASP A 138 -13.04 -8.23 -2.18
CA ASP A 138 -13.55 -8.12 -0.81
C ASP A 138 -12.45 -7.84 0.24
N PHE A 139 -12.89 -7.33 1.39
CA PHE A 139 -12.05 -7.11 2.57
C PHE A 139 -12.13 -8.26 3.59
N ARG A 140 -12.90 -9.31 3.34
CA ARG A 140 -13.22 -10.36 4.34
C ARG A 140 -11.95 -11.06 4.81
N ALA A 141 -11.07 -11.41 3.88
CA ALA A 141 -9.82 -12.07 4.21
C ALA A 141 -8.89 -11.18 5.06
N VAL A 142 -8.79 -9.89 4.70
CA VAL A 142 -7.89 -8.97 5.40
C VAL A 142 -8.46 -8.45 6.73
N ALA A 143 -9.78 -8.30 6.86
CA ALA A 143 -10.42 -7.62 7.99
C ALA A 143 -9.99 -8.19 9.34
N GLN A 144 -9.96 -9.51 9.48
CA GLN A 144 -9.53 -10.19 10.71
C GLN A 144 -8.08 -9.88 11.09
N SER A 145 -7.22 -9.71 10.08
CA SER A 145 -5.79 -9.45 10.26
C SER A 145 -5.42 -7.99 10.49
N LEU A 146 -6.35 -7.03 10.27
CA LEU A 146 -6.10 -5.61 10.53
C LEU A 146 -5.83 -5.36 12.03
N SER A 147 -6.42 -6.17 12.90
CA SER A 147 -6.18 -6.16 14.36
C SER A 147 -4.72 -6.41 14.77
N ASN A 148 -3.87 -6.90 13.86
CA ASN A 148 -2.44 -7.09 14.08
C ASN A 148 -1.65 -5.78 14.10
N LEU A 149 -2.22 -4.68 13.60
CA LEU A 149 -1.56 -3.38 13.44
C LEU A 149 -1.71 -2.53 14.70
N LYS A 150 -1.11 -2.96 15.81
CA LYS A 150 -1.36 -2.41 17.16
C LYS A 150 -1.08 -0.91 17.34
N ASN A 151 -0.24 -0.32 16.50
CA ASN A 151 0.11 1.10 16.57
C ASN A 151 -0.54 1.96 15.48
N LEU A 152 -1.52 1.42 14.76
CA LEU A 152 -2.19 2.13 13.69
C LEU A 152 -3.07 3.26 14.25
N GLU A 153 -2.93 4.45 13.69
CA GLU A 153 -3.65 5.68 14.06
C GLU A 153 -4.70 6.06 13.02
N THR A 154 -4.40 5.84 11.73
CA THR A 154 -5.33 6.16 10.63
C THR A 154 -5.50 4.98 9.66
N LEU A 155 -6.76 4.67 9.35
CA LEU A 155 -7.13 3.59 8.44
C LEU A 155 -8.15 4.04 7.38
N PRO A 156 -7.71 4.59 6.23
CA PRO A 156 -8.57 4.74 5.07
C PRO A 156 -8.69 3.44 4.28
N LEU A 157 -9.91 2.96 4.11
CA LEU A 157 -10.27 1.82 3.28
C LEU A 157 -11.06 2.30 2.05
N ASP A 158 -10.66 1.82 0.88
CA ASP A 158 -11.32 2.10 -0.39
C ASP A 158 -11.59 0.81 -1.15
N GLN A 159 -12.80 0.65 -1.66
CA GLN A 159 -13.19 -0.50 -2.46
C GLN A 159 -13.59 -0.08 -3.87
N ALA A 160 -12.92 -0.65 -4.88
CA ALA A 160 -13.15 -0.23 -6.25
C ALA A 160 -14.48 -0.76 -6.84
N HIS A 161 -14.96 -1.92 -6.37
CA HIS A 161 -16.20 -2.53 -6.84
C HIS A 161 -17.16 -2.71 -5.67
N ARG A 162 -18.46 -2.47 -5.91
CA ARG A 162 -19.48 -2.84 -4.93
C ARG A 162 -19.57 -4.35 -4.85
N VAL A 163 -19.34 -4.88 -3.65
CA VAL A 163 -19.54 -6.29 -3.34
C VAL A 163 -21.03 -6.58 -3.24
N SER A 164 -21.41 -7.83 -3.44
CA SER A 164 -22.76 -8.27 -3.10
C SER A 164 -22.98 -8.13 -1.58
N PRO A 165 -24.21 -7.87 -1.11
CA PRO A 165 -24.50 -7.74 0.33
C PRO A 165 -24.20 -9.03 1.12
N ASP A 166 -24.17 -10.19 0.48
CA ASP A 166 -23.82 -11.48 1.11
C ASP A 166 -22.30 -11.61 1.37
N GLU A 167 -21.50 -10.70 0.81
CA GLU A 167 -20.04 -10.69 0.86
C GLU A 167 -19.48 -9.57 1.75
N GLU A 168 -20.33 -8.93 2.54
CA GLU A 168 -19.92 -7.94 3.52
C GLU A 168 -18.94 -8.55 4.55
N ALA A 169 -18.02 -7.72 5.04
CA ALA A 169 -16.99 -8.11 5.99
C ALA A 169 -17.25 -7.50 7.37
N ASP A 170 -16.94 -8.26 8.42
CA ASP A 170 -16.93 -7.79 9.80
C ASP A 170 -15.58 -7.16 10.13
N PHE A 171 -15.61 -5.91 10.55
CA PHE A 171 -14.41 -5.18 10.97
C PHE A 171 -14.38 -5.05 12.48
N ASP A 172 -13.65 -5.95 13.13
CA ASP A 172 -13.29 -5.80 14.53
C ASP A 172 -11.94 -5.07 14.67
N LEU A 173 -12.02 -3.76 14.91
CA LEU A 173 -10.85 -2.90 15.10
C LEU A 173 -10.60 -2.59 16.58
N THR A 174 -11.32 -3.24 17.50
CA THR A 174 -11.22 -2.96 18.94
C THR A 174 -9.83 -3.25 19.51
N GLY A 175 -9.08 -4.17 18.89
CA GLY A 175 -7.71 -4.50 19.28
C GLY A 175 -6.63 -3.51 18.80
N ILE A 176 -7.01 -2.35 18.23
CA ILE A 176 -6.12 -1.31 17.73
C ILE A 176 -6.25 -0.06 18.62
N ASP A 177 -5.67 -0.10 19.82
CA ASP A 177 -5.92 0.90 20.87
C ASP A 177 -5.54 2.34 20.49
N LYS A 178 -4.65 2.51 19.51
CA LYS A 178 -4.19 3.83 19.03
C LYS A 178 -4.99 4.37 17.86
N LEU A 179 -5.98 3.63 17.35
CA LEU A 179 -6.74 4.05 16.19
C LEU A 179 -7.54 5.30 16.50
N GLN A 180 -7.34 6.35 15.71
CA GLN A 180 -8.01 7.64 15.87
C GLN A 180 -9.02 7.87 14.76
N THR A 181 -8.69 7.47 13.53
CA THR A 181 -9.53 7.77 12.37
C THR A 181 -9.68 6.55 11.47
N VAL A 182 -10.93 6.24 11.15
CA VAL A 182 -11.30 5.27 10.12
C VAL A 182 -12.07 6.01 9.03
N MET A 183 -11.75 5.74 7.77
CA MET A 183 -12.48 6.27 6.62
C MET A 183 -12.87 5.12 5.71
N LEU A 184 -14.15 5.02 5.38
CA LEU A 184 -14.66 3.98 4.50
C LEU A 184 -15.18 4.62 3.21
N THR A 185 -14.57 4.26 2.08
CA THR A 185 -14.94 4.73 0.75
C THR A 185 -15.41 3.53 -0.07
N ASN A 186 -16.69 3.51 -0.45
CA ASN A 186 -17.32 2.37 -1.15
C ASN A 186 -17.26 1.03 -0.41
N VAL A 187 -16.87 1.01 0.86
CA VAL A 187 -16.88 -0.16 1.73
C VAL A 187 -18.18 -0.12 2.55
N VAL A 188 -18.96 -1.20 2.50
CA VAL A 188 -20.12 -1.40 3.37
C VAL A 188 -19.83 -2.62 4.23
N PRO A 189 -19.44 -2.44 5.50
CA PRO A 189 -19.19 -3.56 6.39
C PRO A 189 -20.49 -4.11 6.96
N ALA A 190 -20.53 -5.42 7.22
CA ALA A 190 -21.66 -6.06 7.90
C ALA A 190 -21.73 -5.59 9.35
N SER A 191 -20.56 -5.47 9.98
CA SER A 191 -20.38 -4.87 11.29
C SER A 191 -19.06 -4.10 11.37
N LEU A 192 -19.04 -3.05 12.19
CA LEU A 192 -17.86 -2.23 12.44
C LEU A 192 -17.75 -1.95 13.94
N LEU A 193 -16.75 -2.56 14.58
CA LEU A 193 -16.43 -2.33 15.98
C LEU A 193 -15.17 -1.47 16.05
N LEU A 194 -15.30 -0.32 16.70
CA LEU A 194 -14.22 0.65 16.85
C LEU A 194 -13.68 0.66 18.28
N PRO A 195 -12.37 0.88 18.47
CA PRO A 195 -11.80 1.09 19.79
C PRO A 195 -12.27 2.44 20.36
N ARG A 196 -12.15 2.60 21.69
CA ARG A 196 -12.61 3.81 22.37
C ARG A 196 -11.85 5.04 21.87
N GLY A 197 -12.59 6.08 21.50
CA GLY A 197 -12.01 7.34 21.00
C GLY A 197 -11.70 7.36 19.50
N ALA A 198 -11.84 6.23 18.79
CA ALA A 198 -11.73 6.22 17.34
C ALA A 198 -12.99 6.83 16.69
N GLU A 199 -12.77 7.67 15.70
CA GLU A 199 -13.83 8.31 14.92
C GLU A 199 -13.97 7.67 13.54
N LEU A 200 -15.20 7.35 13.15
CA LEU A 200 -15.54 7.08 11.76
C LEU A 200 -15.74 8.42 11.04
N ARG A 201 -14.82 8.77 10.15
CA ARG A 201 -14.93 9.99 9.36
C ARG A 201 -15.55 9.70 8.00
N PRO A 202 -16.48 10.55 7.53
CA PRO A 202 -16.96 10.45 6.16
C PRO A 202 -15.79 10.68 5.20
N PRO A 203 -15.78 10.06 4.01
CA PRO A 203 -14.81 10.41 2.99
C PRO A 203 -14.92 11.90 2.73
N ALA A 204 -13.79 12.61 2.81
CA ALA A 204 -13.76 14.02 2.41
C ALA A 204 -14.37 14.07 1.01
N VAL A 205 -15.43 14.87 0.85
CA VAL A 205 -16.04 15.08 -0.46
C VAL A 205 -14.96 15.71 -1.30
N SER A 206 -14.23 14.88 -2.04
CA SER A 206 -13.27 15.35 -3.01
C SER A 206 -14.12 16.10 -4.00
N GLU A 207 -14.05 17.44 -3.96
CA GLU A 207 -14.61 18.35 -4.95
C GLU A 207 -13.92 18.09 -6.30
N ARG A 208 -14.07 16.88 -6.83
CA ARG A 208 -13.80 16.63 -8.24
C ARG A 208 -14.95 17.30 -8.95
N PRO A 209 -14.70 18.34 -9.78
CA PRO A 209 -15.75 18.93 -10.57
C PRO A 209 -16.38 17.80 -11.38
N ALA A 210 -17.69 17.63 -11.23
CA ALA A 210 -18.46 16.66 -11.98
C ALA A 210 -18.33 16.97 -13.47
N GLN A 211 -17.33 16.40 -14.14
CA GLN A 211 -17.31 16.31 -15.60
C GLN A 211 -18.28 15.21 -16.01
N CYS A 212 -19.57 15.44 -15.76
CA CYS A 212 -20.65 14.71 -16.39
C CYS A 212 -20.88 15.30 -17.79
N HIS A 213 -20.06 14.88 -18.75
CA HIS A 213 -20.49 14.90 -20.15
C HIS A 213 -21.41 13.71 -20.38
N SER A 214 -22.67 13.85 -19.97
CA SER A 214 -23.75 12.96 -20.37
C SER A 214 -24.94 13.81 -20.75
N SER A 215 -25.05 14.12 -22.06
CA SER A 215 -26.32 14.51 -22.66
C SER A 215 -27.30 13.36 -22.45
N VAL A 216 -28.33 13.60 -21.64
CA VAL A 216 -29.48 12.71 -21.51
C VAL A 216 -30.72 13.52 -21.88
N GLN A 217 -31.37 13.09 -22.95
CA GLN A 217 -32.69 13.57 -23.33
C GLN A 217 -33.71 13.15 -22.27
N LEU A 218 -34.54 14.12 -21.87
CA LEU A 218 -35.67 13.96 -20.97
C LEU A 218 -36.77 13.11 -21.60
N THR A 219 -37.15 12.02 -20.94
CA THR A 219 -38.53 11.49 -20.96
C THR A 219 -38.89 10.90 -19.59
N GLN A 220 -39.71 11.68 -18.88
CA GLN A 220 -40.72 11.43 -17.84
C GLN A 220 -40.59 10.36 -16.70
N PRO A 221 -41.26 10.62 -15.55
CA PRO A 221 -40.92 10.04 -14.26
C PRO A 221 -41.95 9.01 -13.76
N SER A 222 -41.49 7.96 -13.08
CA SER A 222 -42.29 7.29 -12.04
C SER A 222 -41.38 6.58 -11.04
N GLN A 223 -41.69 6.74 -9.75
CA GLN A 223 -41.20 5.93 -8.63
C GLN A 223 -39.75 6.20 -8.15
N ILE A 224 -39.54 7.35 -7.49
CA ILE A 224 -38.40 7.52 -6.58
C ILE A 224 -38.76 6.83 -5.26
N LYS A 225 -38.18 5.65 -5.04
CA LYS A 225 -38.15 4.98 -3.75
C LYS A 225 -37.08 5.67 -2.91
N VAL A 226 -37.52 6.51 -1.98
CA VAL A 226 -36.66 7.22 -1.02
C VAL A 226 -35.89 6.18 -0.20
N TRP A 227 -34.56 6.23 -0.26
CA TRP A 227 -33.68 5.42 0.58
C TRP A 227 -33.77 5.93 2.02
N THR A 228 -34.28 5.09 2.92
CA THR A 228 -34.13 5.31 4.37
C THR A 228 -32.66 5.13 4.77
N PRO A 229 -32.06 6.03 5.54
CA PRO A 229 -30.71 5.85 6.06
C PRO A 229 -30.70 4.72 7.11
N LEU A 230 -29.81 3.74 6.92
CA LEU A 230 -29.52 2.70 7.92
C LEU A 230 -29.07 3.38 9.22
N ARG A 231 -29.74 3.05 10.32
CA ARG A 231 -29.28 3.35 11.68
C ARG A 231 -28.05 2.47 11.97
N ILE A 232 -26.86 3.05 11.89
CA ILE A 232 -25.66 2.46 12.51
C ILE A 232 -25.84 2.66 14.02
N MET A 233 -26.17 1.58 14.74
CA MET A 233 -26.21 1.60 16.20
C MET A 233 -24.79 1.35 16.73
N ALA A 234 -24.10 2.42 17.15
CA ALA A 234 -22.91 2.29 17.94
C ALA A 234 -23.30 1.78 19.34
N ILE A 235 -22.91 0.55 19.67
CA ILE A 235 -23.13 -0.02 21.01
C ILE A 235 -21.93 0.37 21.88
N THR A 236 -22.09 1.39 22.72
CA THR A 236 -21.14 1.68 23.81
C THR A 236 -21.47 0.80 25.01
N GLY A 237 -20.56 -0.08 25.41
CA GLY A 237 -20.73 -0.97 26.57
C GLY A 237 -20.80 -0.22 27.92
N PRO A 238 -21.44 -0.81 28.96
CA PRO A 238 -21.67 -0.13 30.23
C PRO A 238 -20.39 -0.04 31.06
N GLY A 239 -20.16 1.15 31.63
CA GLY A 239 -19.18 1.38 32.69
C GLY A 239 -19.68 0.78 33.99
N LEU A 240 -18.84 -0.05 34.63
CA LEU A 240 -18.96 -0.42 36.03
C LEU A 240 -18.06 0.52 36.82
N GLU A 241 -18.68 1.31 37.69
CA GLU A 241 -18.07 1.90 38.89
C GLU A 241 -17.77 0.82 39.93
#